data_AF-A0A3S3S0M5-F1
#
_entry.id   AF-A0A3S3S0M5-F1
#
_cell.length_a   1.000
_cell.length_b   1.000
_cell.length_c   1.000
_cell.angle_alpha   90.00
_cell.angle_beta   90.00
_cell.angle_gamma   90.00
#
_symmetry.space_group_name_H-M   'P 1'
#
loop_
_entity.id
_entity.type
_entity.pdbx_description
1 polymer ?
#
loop_
_entity_poly.entity_id
_entity_poly.type
_entity_poly.pdbx_seq_one_letter_code
_entity_poly.pdbx_strand_id
1 'polypeptide(L)'
;MVSIHSEEENDFLTKHTEQIRFWLGAEQVANNLKSFTWSDRSAFNYSSWNDTQFSEISNSAKCRAVSFHLGKWFTSDCSQKYAQLCQKTIENESTNVVDKFPDYFIQRLSRRQNDLTALIALMQENVQSLNSSLNLSVFDMKKAKDKFSDLQNACDQLKTNLTSLNSNFAEERLKIKNLITMEANLNSEINKILAKQQTLETRAETNSMKLKEAIEYTNFSIQDLNTTYHDLHLNSEREVKLLQTQIGNVNESINKLSQSYLKQSENVSEIIKEKSDEMKKFTIVNLSQEVNTLRNEIKRLIIAISCLGCVTFILLCFSIFLMITRKKFYTISNQSEFNNSTYTNYEAELNYINGY
;
A
#
# COMPACT_ATOMS: atom_id res chain seq x y z
N MET A 1 -69.57 27.74 -102.44
CA MET A 1 -69.11 29.15 -102.33
C MET A 1 -67.97 29.34 -103.32
N VAL A 2 -67.55 30.57 -103.63
CA VAL A 2 -66.44 30.81 -104.59
C VAL A 2 -65.10 30.26 -104.08
N SER A 3 -64.40 29.51 -104.92
CA SER A 3 -62.96 29.22 -104.85
C SER A 3 -62.18 30.14 -105.80
N ILE A 4 -60.89 30.34 -105.53
CA ILE A 4 -60.02 31.22 -106.33
C ILE A 4 -58.66 30.55 -106.53
N HIS A 5 -58.24 30.42 -107.79
CA HIS A 5 -57.09 29.63 -108.24
C HIS A 5 -56.07 30.44 -109.03
N SER A 6 -56.35 31.69 -109.38
CA SER A 6 -55.42 32.58 -110.07
C SER A 6 -55.58 34.05 -109.69
N GLU A 7 -54.62 34.87 -110.12
CA GLU A 7 -54.68 36.32 -109.92
C GLU A 7 -55.81 36.95 -110.74
N GLU A 8 -56.03 36.49 -111.97
CA GLU A 8 -57.10 36.95 -112.85
C GLU A 8 -58.50 36.74 -112.26
N GLU A 9 -58.74 35.61 -111.57
CA GLU A 9 -59.99 35.35 -110.86
C GLU A 9 -60.18 36.30 -109.66
N ASN A 10 -59.10 36.53 -108.89
CA ASN A 10 -59.11 37.47 -107.77
C ASN A 10 -59.37 38.91 -108.24
N ASP A 11 -58.75 39.31 -109.36
CA ASP A 11 -58.90 40.62 -109.98
C ASP A 11 -60.28 40.79 -110.63
N PHE A 12 -60.83 39.72 -111.22
CA PHE A 12 -62.20 39.69 -111.73
C PHE A 12 -63.21 39.96 -110.61
N LEU A 13 -63.10 39.27 -109.46
CA LEU A 13 -63.95 39.56 -108.30
C LEU A 13 -63.78 41.00 -107.84
N THR A 14 -62.53 41.48 -107.69
CA THR A 14 -62.23 42.85 -107.24
C THR A 14 -62.92 43.93 -108.08
N LYS A 15 -63.08 43.70 -109.39
CA LYS A 15 -63.74 44.62 -110.33
C LYS A 15 -65.27 44.55 -110.32
N HIS A 16 -65.85 43.48 -109.77
CA HIS A 16 -67.30 43.22 -109.76
C HIS A 16 -67.93 43.16 -108.36
N THR A 17 -67.14 43.23 -107.28
CA THR A 17 -67.62 43.34 -105.89
C THR A 17 -67.71 44.79 -105.43
N GLU A 18 -68.77 45.11 -104.70
CA GLU A 18 -68.89 46.37 -103.93
C GLU A 18 -67.82 46.48 -102.82
N GLN A 19 -67.66 47.67 -102.24
CA GLN A 19 -66.70 47.93 -101.14
C GLN A 19 -67.16 47.38 -99.77
N ILE A 20 -67.74 46.17 -99.75
CA ILE A 20 -68.16 45.45 -98.55
C ILE A 20 -67.31 44.18 -98.35
N ARG A 21 -67.57 43.42 -97.28
CA ARG A 21 -66.94 42.11 -97.06
C ARG A 21 -67.81 40.99 -97.61
N PHE A 22 -67.15 40.03 -98.26
CA PHE A 22 -67.77 38.82 -98.80
C PHE A 22 -67.15 37.56 -98.19
N TRP A 23 -67.92 36.48 -98.06
CA TRP A 23 -67.41 35.15 -97.77
C TRP A 23 -66.92 34.45 -99.04
N LEU A 24 -65.69 33.93 -98.98
CA LEU A 24 -65.18 32.94 -99.92
C LEU A 24 -65.44 31.53 -99.37
N GLY A 25 -65.27 30.51 -100.21
CA GLY A 25 -65.51 29.12 -99.86
C GLY A 25 -64.42 28.41 -99.07
N ALA A 26 -63.46 29.12 -98.47
CA ALA A 26 -62.35 28.52 -97.75
C ALA A 26 -62.56 28.54 -96.22
N GLU A 27 -62.29 27.40 -95.59
CA GLU A 27 -62.40 27.18 -94.14
C GLU A 27 -61.12 26.58 -93.56
N GLN A 28 -60.88 26.80 -92.26
CA GLN A 28 -59.68 26.34 -91.56
C GLN A 28 -59.77 24.82 -91.28
N VAL A 29 -58.73 24.06 -91.69
CA VAL A 29 -58.73 22.59 -91.65
C VAL A 29 -58.84 22.01 -90.23
N ALA A 30 -58.22 22.67 -89.25
CA ALA A 30 -58.41 22.38 -87.83
C ALA A 30 -58.00 23.58 -86.97
N ASN A 31 -58.55 23.67 -85.76
CA ASN A 31 -58.18 24.69 -84.78
C ASN A 31 -56.65 24.78 -84.61
N ASN A 32 -56.13 26.01 -84.58
CA ASN A 32 -54.72 26.37 -84.43
C ASN A 32 -53.78 25.98 -85.61
N LEU A 33 -54.26 25.36 -86.69
CA LEU A 33 -53.47 25.18 -87.92
C LEU A 33 -53.61 26.38 -88.86
N LYS A 34 -52.50 26.90 -89.42
CA LYS A 34 -52.52 27.96 -90.45
C LYS A 34 -52.83 27.41 -91.86
N SER A 35 -53.77 26.46 -91.94
CA SER A 35 -54.07 25.69 -93.16
C SER A 35 -55.57 25.79 -93.48
N PHE A 36 -55.87 26.10 -94.74
CA PHE A 36 -57.24 26.27 -95.25
C PHE A 36 -57.52 25.27 -96.37
N THR A 37 -58.79 24.92 -96.55
CA THR A 37 -59.28 24.11 -97.67
C THR A 37 -60.47 24.79 -98.31
N TRP A 38 -60.64 24.64 -99.63
CA TRP A 38 -61.86 25.02 -100.31
C TRP A 38 -62.97 24.00 -100.06
N SER A 39 -64.20 24.49 -99.87
CA SER A 39 -65.41 23.67 -99.62
C SER A 39 -65.88 22.85 -100.83
N ASP A 40 -65.43 23.20 -102.04
CA ASP A 40 -65.59 22.40 -103.27
C ASP A 40 -64.51 21.32 -103.45
N ARG A 41 -63.49 21.29 -102.56
CA ARG A 41 -62.30 20.41 -102.59
C ARG A 41 -61.34 20.65 -103.77
N SER A 42 -61.42 21.81 -104.39
CA SER A 42 -60.41 22.30 -105.32
C SER A 42 -59.07 22.54 -104.61
N ALA A 43 -57.97 22.69 -105.37
CA ALA A 43 -56.64 22.88 -104.81
C ALA A 43 -56.50 24.28 -104.18
N PHE A 44 -55.98 24.37 -102.96
CA PHE A 44 -55.63 25.65 -102.33
C PHE A 44 -54.26 26.13 -102.85
N ASN A 45 -54.23 26.52 -104.13
CA ASN A 45 -53.01 26.80 -104.92
C ASN A 45 -52.71 28.29 -105.13
N TYR A 46 -53.64 29.18 -104.83
CA TYR A 46 -53.51 30.63 -104.93
C TYR A 46 -53.99 31.30 -103.64
N SER A 47 -53.44 32.48 -103.32
CA SER A 47 -53.96 33.32 -102.23
C SER A 47 -53.52 34.77 -102.32
N SER A 48 -54.47 35.71 -102.16
CA SER A 48 -54.19 37.15 -101.98
C SER A 48 -54.45 37.57 -100.53
N TRP A 49 -53.70 37.03 -99.58
CA TRP A 49 -53.84 37.41 -98.17
C TRP A 49 -53.51 38.90 -97.92
N ASN A 50 -54.12 39.45 -96.87
CA ASN A 50 -53.70 40.71 -96.26
C ASN A 50 -52.71 40.42 -95.11
N ASP A 51 -51.44 40.78 -95.29
CA ASP A 51 -50.33 40.33 -94.44
C ASP A 51 -50.50 40.65 -92.95
N THR A 52 -51.22 41.72 -92.61
CA THR A 52 -51.40 42.18 -91.22
C THR A 52 -52.27 41.25 -90.34
N GLN A 53 -52.87 40.19 -90.89
CA GLN A 53 -53.70 39.24 -90.13
C GLN A 53 -53.10 37.84 -89.93
N PHE A 54 -51.89 37.55 -90.44
CA PHE A 54 -51.23 36.25 -90.18
C PHE A 54 -50.57 36.14 -88.80
N SER A 55 -50.42 37.26 -88.08
CA SER A 55 -49.82 37.38 -86.75
C SER A 55 -50.80 37.05 -85.61
N GLU A 56 -52.01 37.62 -85.64
CA GLU A 56 -52.96 37.61 -84.51
C GLU A 56 -53.94 36.42 -84.52
N ILE A 57 -53.41 35.20 -84.55
CA ILE A 57 -54.24 33.99 -84.37
C ILE A 57 -54.58 33.82 -82.88
N SER A 58 -55.67 34.47 -82.46
CA SER A 58 -56.27 34.28 -81.15
C SER A 58 -56.98 32.92 -81.04
N ASN A 59 -56.59 32.13 -80.03
CA ASN A 59 -57.07 30.77 -79.75
C ASN A 59 -58.55 30.68 -79.27
N SER A 60 -59.31 31.78 -79.29
CA SER A 60 -60.66 31.87 -78.75
C SER A 60 -61.78 31.54 -79.77
N ALA A 61 -61.51 31.70 -81.07
CA ALA A 61 -62.47 31.43 -82.13
C ALA A 61 -62.54 29.93 -82.46
N LYS A 62 -63.74 29.32 -82.37
CA LYS A 62 -63.96 27.89 -82.62
C LYS A 62 -64.08 27.51 -84.10
N CYS A 63 -64.12 28.50 -85.00
CA CYS A 63 -64.24 28.34 -86.43
C CYS A 63 -63.65 29.57 -87.12
N ARG A 64 -62.86 29.37 -88.18
CA ARG A 64 -62.34 30.45 -89.04
C ARG A 64 -62.65 30.16 -90.50
N ALA A 65 -63.12 31.17 -91.21
CA ALA A 65 -63.35 31.16 -92.65
C ALA A 65 -62.70 32.37 -93.31
N VAL A 66 -62.52 32.33 -94.63
CA VAL A 66 -61.85 33.38 -95.40
C VAL A 66 -62.86 34.39 -95.93
N SER A 67 -62.73 35.67 -95.53
CA SER A 67 -63.48 36.77 -96.13
C SER A 67 -62.63 37.56 -97.13
N PHE A 68 -63.27 38.09 -98.17
CA PHE A 68 -62.70 38.86 -99.26
C PHE A 68 -63.17 40.32 -99.16
N HIS A 69 -62.26 41.25 -99.42
CA HIS A 69 -62.54 42.69 -99.55
C HIS A 69 -61.42 43.36 -100.35
N LEU A 70 -61.77 44.12 -101.39
CA LEU A 70 -60.84 44.89 -102.23
C LEU A 70 -59.62 44.07 -102.72
N GLY A 71 -59.87 42.87 -103.24
CA GLY A 71 -58.82 41.98 -103.77
C GLY A 71 -57.93 41.31 -102.73
N LYS A 72 -58.24 41.48 -101.44
CA LYS A 72 -57.47 40.93 -100.31
C LYS A 72 -58.31 40.03 -99.40
N TRP A 73 -57.66 39.01 -98.84
CA TRP A 73 -58.27 37.92 -98.08
C TRP A 73 -57.93 38.07 -96.59
N PHE A 74 -58.91 37.79 -95.72
CA PHE A 74 -58.91 38.08 -94.29
C PHE A 74 -59.44 36.88 -93.49
N THR A 75 -58.67 36.43 -92.48
CA THR A 75 -59.08 35.32 -91.60
C THR A 75 -60.12 35.80 -90.60
N SER A 76 -61.37 35.37 -90.77
CA SER A 76 -62.52 35.88 -90.04
C SER A 76 -63.21 34.79 -89.21
N ASP A 77 -63.86 35.16 -88.12
CA ASP A 77 -64.68 34.24 -87.31
C ASP A 77 -65.98 33.90 -88.06
N CYS A 78 -66.37 32.63 -88.09
CA CYS A 78 -67.54 32.15 -88.85
C CYS A 78 -68.89 32.72 -88.35
N SER A 79 -68.94 33.36 -87.19
CA SER A 79 -70.11 34.09 -86.69
C SER A 79 -70.35 35.45 -87.35
N GLN A 80 -69.40 35.95 -88.16
CA GLN A 80 -69.51 37.25 -88.82
C GLN A 80 -70.53 37.25 -89.97
N LYS A 81 -71.27 38.36 -90.10
CA LYS A 81 -72.31 38.53 -91.13
C LYS A 81 -71.75 39.28 -92.33
N TYR A 82 -71.20 38.55 -93.28
CA TYR A 82 -70.74 39.05 -94.58
C TYR A 82 -71.65 38.54 -95.71
N ALA A 83 -71.66 39.23 -96.85
CA ALA A 83 -72.36 38.76 -98.05
C ALA A 83 -71.69 37.48 -98.59
N GLN A 84 -72.40 36.62 -99.33
CA GLN A 84 -71.81 35.37 -99.84
C GLN A 84 -71.56 35.45 -101.35
N LEU A 85 -70.37 35.05 -101.79
CA LEU A 85 -70.09 34.84 -103.21
C LEU A 85 -70.32 33.36 -103.60
N CYS A 86 -71.02 33.17 -104.71
CA CYS A 86 -71.40 31.86 -105.25
C CYS A 86 -70.80 31.63 -106.64
N GLN A 87 -70.32 30.41 -106.86
CA GLN A 87 -69.79 29.90 -108.12
C GLN A 87 -70.66 28.74 -108.56
N LYS A 88 -70.89 28.61 -109.87
CA LYS A 88 -71.53 27.46 -110.48
C LYS A 88 -70.71 27.03 -111.69
N THR A 89 -70.25 25.79 -111.69
CA THR A 89 -69.73 25.14 -112.89
C THR A 89 -70.85 25.00 -113.91
N ILE A 90 -70.63 25.47 -115.15
CA ILE A 90 -71.56 25.24 -116.25
C ILE A 90 -71.21 23.86 -116.85
N GLU A 91 -71.65 22.82 -116.16
CA GLU A 91 -71.58 21.44 -116.67
C GLU A 91 -72.70 21.23 -117.69
N ASN A 92 -72.37 20.69 -118.87
CA ASN A 92 -73.36 20.28 -119.86
C ASN A 92 -73.99 18.95 -119.40
N GLU A 93 -75.24 18.99 -118.95
CA GLU A 93 -75.90 17.91 -118.21
C GLU A 93 -76.16 16.63 -119.05
N SER A 94 -75.74 15.46 -118.53
CA SER A 94 -76.33 14.12 -118.74
C SER A 94 -75.49 13.05 -117.98
N THR A 95 -76.04 12.07 -117.24
CA THR A 95 -77.43 11.66 -116.95
C THR A 95 -77.56 11.02 -115.56
N ASN A 96 -78.75 11.14 -114.94
CA ASN A 96 -79.49 10.18 -114.09
C ASN A 96 -78.81 9.39 -112.93
N VAL A 97 -79.52 9.38 -111.80
CA VAL A 97 -79.28 8.55 -110.61
C VAL A 97 -79.68 7.08 -110.88
N VAL A 98 -79.03 6.13 -110.19
CA VAL A 98 -79.37 4.69 -110.19
C VAL A 98 -79.45 4.19 -108.75
N ASP A 99 -80.56 3.53 -108.38
CA ASP A 99 -80.83 2.94 -107.04
C ASP A 99 -80.02 1.66 -106.73
N LYS A 100 -78.77 1.62 -107.20
CA LYS A 100 -77.82 0.54 -106.89
C LYS A 100 -76.43 1.15 -106.80
N PHE A 101 -75.83 1.13 -105.61
CA PHE A 101 -74.44 1.53 -105.43
C PHE A 101 -73.56 0.76 -106.43
N PRO A 102 -72.81 1.44 -107.32
CA PRO A 102 -71.99 0.77 -108.32
C PRO A 102 -70.99 -0.19 -107.68
N ASP A 103 -70.66 -1.29 -108.35
CA ASP A 103 -69.84 -2.35 -107.74
C ASP A 103 -68.46 -1.86 -107.27
N TYR A 104 -67.90 -0.80 -107.90
CA TYR A 104 -66.67 -0.16 -107.42
C TYR A 104 -66.80 0.42 -105.99
N PHE A 105 -67.98 0.89 -105.60
CA PHE A 105 -68.25 1.45 -104.28
C PHE A 105 -68.31 0.33 -103.22
N ILE A 106 -69.05 -0.75 -103.51
CA ILE A 106 -69.13 -1.92 -102.64
C ILE A 106 -67.77 -2.60 -102.48
N GLN A 107 -67.01 -2.78 -103.57
CA GLN A 107 -65.64 -3.30 -103.50
C GLN A 107 -64.71 -2.39 -102.68
N ARG A 108 -64.84 -1.06 -102.79
CA ARG A 108 -64.02 -0.11 -102.02
C ARG A 108 -64.36 -0.11 -100.53
N LEU A 109 -65.63 -0.30 -100.17
CA LEU A 109 -66.05 -0.53 -98.79
C LEU A 109 -65.54 -1.86 -98.25
N SER A 110 -65.67 -2.95 -99.01
CA SER A 110 -65.16 -4.27 -98.62
C SER A 110 -63.64 -4.27 -98.39
N ARG A 111 -62.85 -3.63 -99.27
CA ARG A 111 -61.40 -3.46 -99.04
C ARG A 111 -61.12 -2.70 -97.74
N ARG A 112 -61.77 -1.54 -97.53
CA ARG A 112 -61.64 -0.77 -96.28
C ARG A 112 -62.02 -1.56 -95.02
N GLN A 113 -63.04 -2.42 -95.11
CA GLN A 113 -63.44 -3.29 -94.00
C GLN A 113 -62.35 -4.33 -93.70
N ASN A 114 -61.72 -4.90 -94.74
CA ASN A 114 -60.60 -5.84 -94.59
C ASN A 114 -59.36 -5.13 -94.03
N ASP A 115 -59.01 -3.95 -94.56
CA ASP A 115 -57.90 -3.11 -94.08
C ASP A 115 -58.06 -2.78 -92.58
N LEU A 116 -59.27 -2.37 -92.18
CA LEU A 116 -59.63 -2.09 -90.79
C LEU A 116 -59.58 -3.35 -89.92
N THR A 117 -60.01 -4.51 -90.43
CA THR A 117 -59.98 -5.78 -89.69
C THR A 117 -58.54 -6.25 -89.45
N ALA A 118 -57.65 -6.08 -90.44
CA ALA A 118 -56.22 -6.36 -90.28
C ALA A 118 -55.56 -5.42 -89.27
N LEU A 119 -55.92 -4.13 -89.28
CA LEU A 119 -55.42 -3.15 -88.30
C LEU A 119 -55.91 -3.48 -86.87
N ILE A 120 -57.15 -3.94 -86.71
CA ILE A 120 -57.68 -4.43 -85.42
C ILE A 120 -56.91 -5.66 -84.92
N ALA A 121 -56.58 -6.62 -85.79
CA ALA A 121 -55.78 -7.79 -85.41
C ALA A 121 -54.37 -7.39 -84.92
N LEU A 122 -53.69 -6.49 -85.63
CA LEU A 122 -52.41 -5.93 -85.20
C LEU A 122 -52.51 -5.18 -83.86
N MET A 123 -53.61 -4.47 -83.60
CA MET A 123 -53.84 -3.86 -82.29
C MET A 123 -54.04 -4.91 -81.18
N GLN A 124 -54.72 -6.02 -81.46
CA GLN A 124 -54.93 -7.10 -80.49
C GLN A 124 -53.61 -7.80 -80.10
N GLU A 125 -52.74 -8.09 -81.06
CA GLU A 125 -51.40 -8.65 -80.80
C GLU A 125 -50.56 -7.71 -79.92
N ASN A 126 -50.55 -6.41 -80.25
CA ASN A 126 -49.85 -5.40 -79.45
C ASN A 126 -50.41 -5.31 -78.01
N VAL A 127 -51.73 -5.38 -77.82
CA VAL A 127 -52.36 -5.38 -76.49
C VAL A 127 -51.98 -6.65 -75.69
N GLN A 128 -51.92 -7.82 -76.32
CA GLN A 128 -51.50 -9.06 -75.66
C GLN A 128 -50.01 -9.01 -75.25
N SER A 129 -49.14 -8.46 -76.11
CA SER A 129 -47.72 -8.25 -75.83
C SER A 129 -47.49 -7.26 -74.67
N LEU A 130 -48.21 -6.13 -74.67
CA LEU A 130 -48.18 -5.14 -73.60
C LEU A 130 -48.67 -5.71 -72.27
N ASN A 131 -49.79 -6.46 -72.27
CA ASN A 131 -50.30 -7.12 -71.07
C ASN A 131 -49.29 -8.14 -70.51
N SER A 132 -48.64 -8.92 -71.37
CA SER A 132 -47.60 -9.88 -70.94
C SER A 132 -46.40 -9.17 -70.30
N SER A 133 -45.92 -8.10 -70.92
CA SER A 133 -44.83 -7.27 -70.40
C SER A 133 -45.18 -6.58 -69.07
N LEU A 134 -46.43 -6.13 -68.92
CA LEU A 134 -46.95 -5.51 -67.70
C LEU A 134 -47.00 -6.51 -66.54
N ASN A 135 -47.48 -7.74 -66.78
CA ASN A 135 -47.54 -8.78 -65.76
C ASN A 135 -46.15 -9.19 -65.24
N LEU A 136 -45.15 -9.28 -66.13
CA LEU A 136 -43.74 -9.49 -65.73
C LEU A 136 -43.23 -8.32 -64.87
N SER A 137 -43.49 -7.08 -65.30
CA SER A 137 -43.09 -5.87 -64.57
C SER A 137 -43.70 -5.81 -63.17
N VAL A 138 -44.99 -6.17 -63.02
CA VAL A 138 -45.70 -6.25 -61.74
C VAL A 138 -45.12 -7.35 -60.84
N PHE A 139 -44.74 -8.50 -61.40
CA PHE A 139 -44.08 -9.57 -60.66
C PHE A 139 -42.73 -9.14 -60.10
N ASP A 140 -41.88 -8.52 -60.91
CA ASP A 140 -40.58 -8.01 -60.44
C ASP A 140 -40.71 -6.84 -59.46
N MET A 141 -41.69 -5.95 -59.64
CA MET A 141 -42.03 -4.92 -58.65
C MET A 141 -42.45 -5.52 -57.30
N LYS A 142 -43.24 -6.60 -57.30
CA LYS A 142 -43.62 -7.31 -56.07
C LYS A 142 -42.38 -7.92 -55.40
N LYS A 143 -41.56 -8.64 -56.16
CA LYS A 143 -40.30 -9.24 -55.69
C LYS A 143 -39.30 -8.20 -55.15
N ALA A 144 -39.29 -6.99 -55.70
CA ALA A 144 -38.52 -5.87 -55.17
C ALA A 144 -39.11 -5.33 -53.85
N LYS A 145 -40.44 -5.15 -53.78
CA LYS A 145 -41.14 -4.75 -52.55
C LYS A 145 -40.89 -5.73 -51.39
N ASP A 146 -40.96 -7.04 -51.66
CA ASP A 146 -40.76 -8.07 -50.66
C ASP A 146 -39.32 -7.98 -50.08
N LYS A 147 -38.30 -7.83 -50.95
CA LYS A 147 -36.91 -7.55 -50.53
C LYS A 147 -36.75 -6.25 -49.73
N PHE A 148 -37.47 -5.18 -50.06
CA PHE A 148 -37.44 -3.95 -49.26
C PHE A 148 -38.04 -4.17 -47.86
N SER A 149 -39.05 -5.05 -47.72
CA SER A 149 -39.57 -5.44 -46.42
C SER A 149 -38.54 -6.23 -45.60
N ASP A 150 -37.80 -7.16 -46.22
CA ASP A 150 -36.73 -7.91 -45.56
C ASP A 150 -35.60 -6.98 -45.09
N LEU A 151 -35.20 -6.02 -45.92
CA LEU A 151 -34.20 -5.01 -45.58
C LEU A 151 -34.67 -4.10 -44.43
N GLN A 152 -35.94 -3.67 -44.43
CA GLN A 152 -36.52 -2.88 -43.34
C GLN A 152 -36.49 -3.66 -42.01
N ASN A 153 -36.93 -4.92 -42.03
CA ASN A 153 -36.89 -5.81 -40.87
C ASN A 153 -35.45 -5.97 -40.33
N ALA A 154 -34.46 -6.13 -41.21
CA ALA A 154 -33.05 -6.20 -40.82
C ALA A 154 -32.54 -4.88 -40.21
N CYS A 155 -32.94 -3.72 -40.75
CA CYS A 155 -32.61 -2.42 -40.18
C CYS A 155 -33.21 -2.21 -38.78
N ASP A 156 -34.45 -2.62 -38.53
CA ASP A 156 -35.08 -2.50 -37.21
C ASP A 156 -34.50 -3.48 -36.18
N GLN A 157 -34.07 -4.69 -36.61
CA GLN A 157 -33.27 -5.58 -35.78
C GLN A 157 -31.91 -4.97 -35.43
N LEU A 158 -31.17 -4.42 -36.41
CA LEU A 158 -29.89 -3.73 -36.18
C LEU A 158 -30.02 -2.54 -35.22
N LYS A 159 -31.10 -1.75 -35.35
CA LYS A 159 -31.44 -0.64 -34.45
C LYS A 159 -31.70 -1.11 -33.01
N THR A 160 -32.40 -2.23 -32.86
CA THR A 160 -32.67 -2.86 -31.55
C THR A 160 -31.37 -3.36 -30.92
N ASN A 161 -30.52 -4.05 -31.69
CA ASN A 161 -29.21 -4.53 -31.25
C ASN A 161 -28.28 -3.36 -30.84
N LEU A 162 -28.26 -2.27 -31.61
CA LEU A 162 -27.49 -1.06 -31.30
C LEU A 162 -27.96 -0.39 -30.00
N THR A 163 -29.27 -0.38 -29.75
CA THR A 163 -29.84 0.15 -28.50
C THR A 163 -29.39 -0.68 -27.30
N SER A 164 -29.51 -2.01 -27.39
CA SER A 164 -29.06 -2.96 -26.36
C SER A 164 -27.54 -2.83 -26.08
N LEU A 165 -26.73 -2.75 -27.14
CA LEU A 165 -25.29 -2.56 -27.03
C LEU A 165 -24.91 -1.23 -26.35
N ASN A 166 -25.65 -0.14 -26.62
CA ASN A 166 -25.40 1.15 -25.95
C ASN A 166 -25.82 1.15 -24.47
N SER A 167 -26.89 0.44 -24.08
CA SER A 167 -27.20 0.24 -22.66
C SER A 167 -26.11 -0.57 -21.94
N ASN A 168 -25.58 -1.63 -22.56
CA ASN A 168 -24.48 -2.42 -21.98
C ASN A 168 -23.22 -1.55 -21.82
N PHE A 169 -22.88 -0.74 -22.82
CA PHE A 169 -21.79 0.23 -22.67
C PHE A 169 -22.08 1.30 -21.61
N ALA A 170 -23.34 1.68 -21.36
CA ALA A 170 -23.69 2.62 -20.29
C ALA A 170 -23.46 2.00 -18.90
N GLU A 171 -23.79 0.72 -18.72
CA GLU A 171 -23.52 -0.04 -17.50
C GLU A 171 -22.01 -0.19 -17.24
N GLU A 172 -21.22 -0.57 -18.25
CA GLU A 172 -19.76 -0.66 -18.12
C GLU A 172 -19.10 0.70 -17.83
N ARG A 173 -19.59 1.79 -18.44
CA ARG A 173 -19.15 3.16 -18.10
C ARG A 173 -19.44 3.51 -16.63
N LEU A 174 -20.54 3.00 -16.05
CA LEU A 174 -20.84 3.18 -14.63
C LEU A 174 -19.90 2.36 -13.73
N LYS A 175 -19.62 1.10 -14.09
CA LYS A 175 -18.65 0.25 -13.37
C LYS A 175 -17.26 0.87 -13.35
N ILE A 176 -16.77 1.35 -14.50
CA ILE A 176 -15.48 2.05 -14.63
C ILE A 176 -15.44 3.31 -13.74
N LYS A 177 -16.52 4.13 -13.74
CA LYS A 177 -16.59 5.32 -12.88
C LYS A 177 -16.52 4.97 -11.38
N ASN A 178 -17.17 3.88 -10.97
CA ASN A 178 -17.12 3.41 -9.58
C ASN A 178 -15.72 2.92 -9.21
N LEU A 179 -15.04 2.19 -10.11
CA LEU A 179 -13.64 1.75 -9.91
C LEU A 179 -12.67 2.93 -9.76
N ILE A 180 -12.75 3.94 -10.63
CA ILE A 180 -11.94 5.17 -10.52
C ILE A 180 -12.18 5.90 -9.19
N THR A 181 -13.43 5.90 -8.70
CA THR A 181 -13.76 6.50 -7.40
C THR A 181 -13.17 5.69 -6.24
N MET A 182 -13.16 4.36 -6.35
CA MET A 182 -12.55 3.47 -5.36
C MET A 182 -11.02 3.57 -5.35
N GLU A 183 -10.38 3.71 -6.52
CA GLU A 183 -8.95 3.96 -6.68
C GLU A 183 -8.53 5.29 -6.02
N ALA A 184 -9.26 6.37 -6.27
CA ALA A 184 -9.01 7.67 -5.63
C ALA A 184 -9.10 7.60 -4.10
N ASN A 185 -10.08 6.87 -3.57
CA ASN A 185 -10.23 6.63 -2.12
C ASN A 185 -9.06 5.79 -1.57
N LEU A 186 -8.65 4.72 -2.27
CA LEU A 186 -7.53 3.88 -1.86
C LEU A 186 -6.20 4.66 -1.83
N ASN A 187 -5.94 5.47 -2.85
CA ASN A 187 -4.76 6.34 -2.91
C ASN A 187 -4.76 7.39 -1.78
N SER A 188 -5.92 7.89 -1.37
CA SER A 188 -6.06 8.77 -0.19
C SER A 188 -5.64 8.07 1.11
N GLU A 189 -6.07 6.83 1.34
CA GLU A 189 -5.66 6.07 2.53
C GLU A 189 -4.18 5.65 2.49
N ILE A 190 -3.64 5.27 1.31
CA ILE A 190 -2.21 4.99 1.13
C ILE A 190 -1.37 6.21 1.53
N ASN A 191 -1.74 7.42 1.08
CA ASN A 191 -1.01 8.64 1.43
C ASN A 191 -1.05 8.95 2.94
N LYS A 192 -2.16 8.67 3.63
CA LYS A 192 -2.25 8.78 5.10
C LYS A 192 -1.35 7.77 5.82
N ILE A 193 -1.28 6.54 5.30
CA ILE A 193 -0.41 5.48 5.83
C ILE A 193 1.06 5.88 5.66
N LEU A 194 1.47 6.37 4.49
CA LEU A 194 2.84 6.83 4.21
C LEU A 194 3.25 8.00 5.13
N ALA A 195 2.40 9.01 5.31
CA ALA A 195 2.66 10.12 6.24
C ALA A 195 2.81 9.64 7.70
N LYS A 196 2.02 8.63 8.11
CA LYS A 196 2.11 8.01 9.44
C LYS A 196 3.37 7.14 9.59
N GLN A 197 3.79 6.45 8.54
CA GLN A 197 5.05 5.69 8.50
C GLN A 197 6.24 6.63 8.67
N GLN A 198 6.34 7.71 7.88
CA GLN A 198 7.40 8.70 7.99
C GLN A 198 7.47 9.31 9.40
N THR A 199 6.32 9.60 10.00
CA THR A 199 6.22 10.09 11.39
C THR A 199 6.76 9.09 12.42
N LEU A 200 6.57 7.78 12.18
CA LEU A 200 7.10 6.72 13.04
C LEU A 200 8.61 6.51 12.83
N GLU A 201 9.10 6.61 11.60
CA GLU A 201 10.52 6.53 11.25
C GLU A 201 11.32 7.66 11.92
N THR A 202 10.93 8.92 11.74
CA THR A 202 11.59 10.07 12.41
C THR A 202 11.53 9.95 13.94
N ARG A 203 10.45 9.37 14.51
CA ARG A 203 10.37 9.10 15.95
C ARG A 203 11.30 7.98 16.40
N ALA A 204 11.48 6.94 15.59
CA ALA A 204 12.44 5.86 15.87
C ALA A 204 13.88 6.36 15.80
N GLU A 205 14.23 7.19 14.81
CA GLU A 205 15.53 7.87 14.70
C GLU A 205 15.78 8.77 15.91
N THR A 206 14.82 9.61 16.29
CA THR A 206 14.90 10.48 17.48
C THR A 206 15.11 9.68 18.77
N ASN A 207 14.42 8.55 18.93
CA ASN A 207 14.58 7.67 20.09
C ASN A 207 15.95 6.97 20.08
N SER A 208 16.45 6.56 18.91
CA SER A 208 17.77 5.94 18.72
C SER A 208 18.90 6.91 19.06
N MET A 209 18.78 8.19 18.66
CA MET A 209 19.70 9.26 19.02
C MET A 209 19.77 9.45 20.54
N LYS A 210 18.62 9.63 21.21
CA LYS A 210 18.54 9.77 22.67
C LYS A 210 19.07 8.57 23.44
N LEU A 211 18.89 7.36 22.90
CA LEU A 211 19.43 6.14 23.50
C LEU A 211 20.97 6.10 23.41
N LYS A 212 21.56 6.56 22.29
CA LYS A 212 23.03 6.70 22.18
C LYS A 212 23.58 7.73 23.16
N GLU A 213 22.97 8.92 23.23
CA GLU A 213 23.35 9.97 24.19
C GLU A 213 23.33 9.45 25.64
N ALA A 214 22.29 8.71 26.02
CA ALA A 214 22.17 8.11 27.34
C ALA A 214 23.24 7.01 27.60
N ILE A 215 23.58 6.20 26.59
CA ILE A 215 24.64 5.19 26.67
C ILE A 215 26.01 5.85 26.81
N GLU A 216 26.31 6.89 26.04
CA GLU A 216 27.58 7.64 26.11
C GLU A 216 27.76 8.31 27.48
N TYR A 217 26.72 8.97 28.01
CA TYR A 217 26.72 9.53 29.36
C TYR A 217 26.94 8.45 30.44
N THR A 218 26.29 7.29 30.30
CA THR A 218 26.43 6.17 31.24
C THR A 218 27.83 5.56 31.19
N ASN A 219 28.42 5.39 30.00
CA ASN A 219 29.79 4.91 29.83
C ASN A 219 30.81 5.87 30.45
N PHE A 220 30.65 7.18 30.26
CA PHE A 220 31.48 8.20 30.90
C PHE A 220 31.39 8.13 32.43
N SER A 221 30.17 8.00 32.96
CA SER A 221 29.92 7.86 34.41
C SER A 221 30.55 6.59 34.99
N ILE A 222 30.50 5.47 34.27
CA ILE A 222 31.16 4.21 34.65
C ILE A 222 32.69 4.34 34.61
N GLN A 223 33.23 5.05 33.63
CA GLN A 223 34.68 5.28 33.53
C GLN A 223 35.20 6.12 34.70
N ASP A 224 34.49 7.18 35.09
CA ASP A 224 34.82 8.03 36.25
C ASP A 224 34.74 7.24 37.58
N LEU A 225 33.71 6.39 37.72
CA LEU A 225 33.57 5.49 38.87
C LEU A 225 34.72 4.47 38.96
N ASN A 226 35.15 3.91 37.82
CA ASN A 226 36.26 2.97 37.75
C ASN A 226 37.61 3.61 38.11
N THR A 227 37.86 4.84 37.65
CA THR A 227 39.04 5.64 38.07
C THR A 227 39.02 5.87 39.57
N THR A 228 37.88 6.33 40.11
CA THR A 228 37.69 6.57 41.55
C THR A 228 37.91 5.30 42.38
N TYR A 229 37.40 4.15 41.93
CA TYR A 229 37.63 2.86 42.55
C TYR A 229 39.11 2.46 42.53
N HIS A 230 39.81 2.68 41.41
CA HIS A 230 41.23 2.35 41.28
C HIS A 230 42.12 3.19 42.23
N ASP A 231 41.86 4.50 42.33
CA ASP A 231 42.58 5.39 43.26
C ASP A 231 42.32 5.04 44.73
N LEU A 232 41.07 4.72 45.09
CA LEU A 232 40.72 4.21 46.42
C LEU A 232 41.43 2.89 46.73
N HIS A 233 41.48 1.96 45.77
CA HIS A 233 42.16 0.68 45.93
C HIS A 233 43.68 0.87 46.13
N LEU A 234 44.35 1.65 45.29
CA LEU A 234 45.77 1.98 45.42
C LEU A 234 46.10 2.67 46.75
N ASN A 235 45.22 3.54 47.26
CA ASN A 235 45.40 4.13 48.58
C ASN A 235 45.24 3.09 49.71
N SER A 236 44.25 2.19 49.63
CA SER A 236 44.09 1.11 50.60
C SER A 236 45.30 0.16 50.64
N GLU A 237 45.91 -0.16 49.49
CA GLU A 237 47.15 -0.96 49.44
C GLU A 237 48.33 -0.23 50.09
N ARG A 238 48.47 1.08 49.87
CA ARG A 238 49.50 1.92 50.51
C ARG A 238 49.35 1.92 52.03
N GLU A 239 48.13 2.09 52.54
CA GLU A 239 47.84 2.08 53.98
C GLU A 239 48.09 0.70 54.61
N VAL A 240 47.61 -0.39 53.98
CA VAL A 240 47.89 -1.76 54.44
C VAL A 240 49.39 -2.03 54.47
N LYS A 241 50.15 -1.60 53.46
CA LYS A 241 51.60 -1.76 53.41
C LYS A 241 52.34 -0.92 54.46
N LEU A 242 51.83 0.28 54.77
CA LEU A 242 52.35 1.11 55.87
C LEU A 242 52.12 0.43 57.23
N LEU A 243 50.91 -0.07 57.47
CA LEU A 243 50.54 -0.79 58.69
C LEU A 243 51.36 -2.08 58.86
N GLN A 244 51.55 -2.87 57.79
CA GLN A 244 52.45 -4.04 57.79
C GLN A 244 53.89 -3.67 58.18
N THR A 245 54.40 -2.54 57.67
CA THR A 245 55.73 -2.04 58.01
C THR A 245 55.82 -1.62 59.48
N GLN A 246 54.81 -0.92 60.00
CA GLN A 246 54.72 -0.53 61.41
C GLN A 246 54.64 -1.76 62.35
N ILE A 247 53.83 -2.76 61.99
CA ILE A 247 53.74 -4.04 62.72
C ILE A 247 55.10 -4.75 62.74
N GLY A 248 55.83 -4.75 61.62
CA GLY A 248 57.20 -5.28 61.54
C GLY A 248 58.15 -4.60 62.54
N ASN A 249 58.18 -3.26 62.54
CA ASN A 249 59.02 -2.47 63.45
C ASN A 249 58.67 -2.69 64.94
N VAL A 250 57.37 -2.81 65.26
CA VAL A 250 56.89 -3.13 66.62
C VAL A 250 57.32 -4.54 67.02
N ASN A 251 57.19 -5.54 66.13
CA ASN A 251 57.57 -6.91 66.40
C ASN A 251 59.09 -7.07 66.60
N GLU A 252 59.91 -6.35 65.81
CA GLU A 252 61.36 -6.26 66.03
C GLU A 252 61.70 -5.62 67.39
N SER A 253 60.97 -4.59 67.79
CA SER A 253 61.14 -3.93 69.10
C SER A 253 60.75 -4.85 70.26
N ILE A 254 59.68 -5.64 70.12
CA ILE A 254 59.26 -6.68 71.08
C ILE A 254 60.34 -7.77 71.18
N ASN A 255 60.90 -8.22 70.05
CA ASN A 255 61.97 -9.22 70.05
C ASN A 255 63.24 -8.72 70.76
N LYS A 256 63.64 -7.47 70.52
CA LYS A 256 64.76 -6.81 71.23
C LYS A 256 64.50 -6.68 72.73
N LEU A 257 63.29 -6.30 73.12
CA LEU A 257 62.89 -6.21 74.54
C LEU A 257 62.87 -7.59 75.21
N SER A 258 62.37 -8.62 74.53
CA SER A 258 62.34 -10.01 74.98
C SER A 258 63.77 -10.56 75.20
N GLN A 259 64.69 -10.34 74.26
CA GLN A 259 66.11 -10.70 74.42
C GLN A 259 66.77 -9.97 75.59
N SER A 260 66.46 -8.68 75.79
CA SER A 260 66.95 -7.90 76.93
C SER A 260 66.41 -8.43 78.27
N TYR A 261 65.13 -8.81 78.32
CA TYR A 261 64.50 -9.41 79.50
C TYR A 261 65.08 -10.78 79.83
N LEU A 262 65.28 -11.65 78.83
CA LEU A 262 65.94 -12.95 79.02
C LEU A 262 67.34 -12.77 79.61
N LYS A 263 68.15 -11.86 79.06
CA LYS A 263 69.49 -11.56 79.59
C LYS A 263 69.46 -10.98 81.01
N GLN A 264 68.47 -10.15 81.35
CA GLN A 264 68.28 -9.68 82.72
C GLN A 264 67.88 -10.82 83.67
N SER A 265 67.03 -11.75 83.23
CA SER A 265 66.65 -12.96 83.98
C SER A 265 67.84 -13.88 84.24
N GLU A 266 68.70 -14.09 83.23
CA GLU A 266 69.97 -14.82 83.36
C GLU A 266 70.90 -14.17 84.38
N ASN A 267 71.15 -12.86 84.25
CA ASN A 267 71.96 -12.10 85.21
C ASN A 267 71.40 -12.19 86.65
N VAL A 268 70.07 -12.10 86.83
CA VAL A 268 69.44 -12.21 88.15
C VAL A 268 69.55 -13.63 88.71
N SER A 269 69.41 -14.66 87.86
CA SER A 269 69.64 -16.05 88.25
C SER A 269 71.08 -16.31 88.69
N GLU A 270 72.06 -15.71 87.99
CA GLU A 270 73.48 -15.78 88.36
C GLU A 270 73.75 -15.07 89.70
N ILE A 271 73.20 -13.87 89.92
CA ILE A 271 73.28 -13.14 91.20
C ILE A 271 72.64 -13.95 92.35
N ILE A 272 71.46 -14.55 92.12
CA ILE A 272 70.79 -15.41 93.11
C ILE A 272 71.66 -16.63 93.45
N LYS A 273 72.31 -17.24 92.45
CA LYS A 273 73.23 -18.35 92.65
C LYS A 273 74.48 -17.93 93.43
N GLU A 274 75.13 -16.83 93.03
CA GLU A 274 76.29 -16.26 93.74
C GLU A 274 75.97 -15.97 95.21
N LYS A 275 74.84 -15.30 95.49
CA LYS A 275 74.43 -15.01 96.87
C LYS A 275 73.96 -16.24 97.64
N SER A 276 73.41 -17.25 96.96
CA SER A 276 73.16 -18.56 97.58
C SER A 276 74.46 -19.23 98.00
N ASP A 277 75.51 -19.20 97.16
CA ASP A 277 76.79 -19.84 97.43
C ASP A 277 77.64 -19.06 98.46
N GLU A 278 77.58 -17.72 98.48
CA GLU A 278 78.05 -16.91 99.61
C GLU A 278 77.35 -17.29 100.91
N MET A 279 76.02 -17.41 100.91
CA MET A 279 75.24 -17.70 102.11
C MET A 279 75.56 -19.10 102.66
N LYS A 280 75.70 -20.11 101.78
CA LYS A 280 76.21 -21.44 102.15
C LYS A 280 77.60 -21.33 102.80
N LYS A 281 78.52 -20.57 102.19
CA LYS A 281 79.89 -20.37 102.69
C LYS A 281 79.92 -19.67 104.04
N PHE A 282 79.11 -18.64 104.24
CA PHE A 282 78.97 -17.94 105.52
C PHE A 282 78.46 -18.87 106.63
N THR A 283 77.39 -19.62 106.36
CA THR A 283 76.83 -20.60 107.30
C THR A 283 77.83 -21.71 107.64
N ILE A 284 78.59 -22.21 106.67
CA ILE A 284 79.67 -23.19 106.90
C ILE A 284 80.79 -22.61 107.78
N VAL A 285 81.18 -21.34 107.56
CA VAL A 285 82.19 -20.66 108.38
C VAL A 285 81.68 -20.45 109.82
N ASN A 286 80.44 -19.99 110.00
CA ASN A 286 79.88 -19.78 111.34
C ASN A 286 79.72 -21.10 112.11
N LEU A 287 79.17 -22.15 111.49
CA LEU A 287 79.09 -23.49 112.08
C LEU A 287 80.47 -24.06 112.41
N SER A 288 81.48 -23.83 111.56
CA SER A 288 82.88 -24.21 111.84
C SER A 288 83.42 -23.46 113.06
N GLN A 289 83.07 -22.18 113.24
CA GLN A 289 83.49 -21.37 114.38
C GLN A 289 82.78 -21.78 115.69
N GLU A 290 81.49 -22.10 115.64
CA GLU A 290 80.74 -22.66 116.77
C GLU A 290 81.26 -24.04 117.17
N VAL A 291 81.47 -24.95 116.21
CA VAL A 291 82.05 -26.28 116.46
C VAL A 291 83.46 -26.18 117.02
N ASN A 292 84.28 -25.23 116.58
CA ASN A 292 85.60 -25.00 117.18
C ASN A 292 85.52 -24.38 118.59
N THR A 293 84.50 -23.57 118.87
CA THR A 293 84.25 -23.02 120.22
C THR A 293 83.85 -24.14 121.19
N LEU A 294 82.84 -24.93 120.84
CA LEU A 294 82.42 -26.15 121.58
C LEU A 294 83.59 -27.12 121.80
N ARG A 295 84.39 -27.38 120.76
CA ARG A 295 85.61 -28.20 120.84
C ARG A 295 86.63 -27.66 121.85
N ASN A 296 86.74 -26.34 122.00
CA ASN A 296 87.63 -25.71 122.97
C ASN A 296 87.05 -25.70 124.40
N GLU A 297 85.73 -25.60 124.56
CA GLU A 297 85.07 -25.77 125.86
C GLU A 297 85.15 -27.21 126.37
N ILE A 298 84.94 -28.21 125.50
CA ILE A 298 85.14 -29.63 125.82
C ILE A 298 86.59 -29.88 126.28
N LYS A 299 87.59 -29.28 125.61
CA LYS A 299 89.00 -29.34 126.06
C LYS A 299 89.18 -28.71 127.45
N ARG A 300 88.55 -27.57 127.75
CA ARG A 300 88.61 -26.93 129.08
C ARG A 300 87.97 -27.80 130.16
N LEU A 301 86.84 -28.45 129.87
CA LEU A 301 86.18 -29.37 130.80
C LEU A 301 87.05 -30.60 131.10
N ILE A 302 87.71 -31.19 130.10
CA ILE A 302 88.64 -32.31 130.28
C ILE A 302 89.83 -31.92 131.18
N ILE A 303 90.36 -30.69 131.02
CA ILE A 303 91.42 -30.16 131.89
C ILE A 303 90.90 -29.92 133.33
N ALA A 304 89.69 -29.36 133.50
CA ALA A 304 89.10 -29.15 134.82
C ALA A 304 88.85 -30.47 135.59
N ILE A 305 88.35 -31.50 134.89
CA ILE A 305 88.09 -32.82 135.47
C ILE A 305 89.40 -33.50 135.92
N SER A 306 90.47 -33.38 135.13
CA SER A 306 91.77 -33.95 135.49
C SER A 306 92.45 -33.25 136.67
N CYS A 307 92.23 -31.94 136.87
CA CYS A 307 92.71 -31.23 138.06
C CYS A 307 92.01 -31.65 139.37
N LEU A 308 90.70 -31.98 139.34
CA LEU A 308 89.96 -32.41 140.54
C LEU A 308 90.47 -33.74 141.12
N GLY A 309 90.93 -34.67 140.26
CA GLY A 309 91.41 -35.99 140.68
C GLY A 309 92.66 -35.97 141.58
N CYS A 310 93.47 -34.91 141.51
CA CYS A 310 94.68 -34.80 142.34
C CYS A 310 94.39 -34.39 143.79
N VAL A 311 93.30 -33.67 144.05
CA VAL A 311 93.00 -33.11 145.38
C VAL A 311 92.41 -34.17 146.32
N THR A 312 91.57 -35.08 145.79
CA THR A 312 90.93 -36.14 146.58
C THR A 312 91.93 -37.19 147.08
N PHE A 313 92.98 -37.48 146.32
CA PHE A 313 93.98 -38.48 146.68
C PHE A 313 94.82 -38.09 147.91
N ILE A 314 95.11 -36.79 148.09
CA ILE A 314 95.93 -36.28 149.19
C ILE A 314 95.18 -36.34 150.54
N LEU A 315 93.87 -36.08 150.53
CA LEU A 315 93.03 -36.09 151.74
C LEU A 315 92.77 -37.51 152.29
N LEU A 316 92.82 -38.54 151.43
CA LEU A 316 92.66 -39.94 151.84
C LEU A 316 93.86 -40.52 152.59
N CYS A 317 95.07 -39.97 152.41
CA CYS A 317 96.26 -40.45 153.11
C CYS A 317 96.37 -39.96 154.56
N PHE A 318 95.76 -38.83 154.92
CA PHE A 318 95.90 -38.23 156.26
C PHE A 318 94.91 -38.78 157.30
N SER A 319 93.78 -39.36 156.86
CA SER A 319 92.73 -39.89 157.72
C SER A 319 93.03 -41.30 158.28
N ILE A 320 93.88 -42.07 157.61
CA ILE A 320 94.16 -43.48 157.95
C ILE A 320 95.14 -43.62 159.14
N PHE A 321 95.98 -42.62 159.41
CA PHE A 321 97.02 -42.69 160.45
C PHE A 321 96.51 -42.45 161.89
N LEU A 322 95.29 -41.92 162.07
CA LEU A 322 94.90 -41.28 163.35
C LEU A 322 93.78 -41.96 164.17
N MET A 323 93.23 -43.11 163.76
CA MET A 323 92.17 -43.80 164.52
C MET A 323 92.35 -45.33 164.71
N ILE A 324 93.59 -45.77 164.98
CA ILE A 324 93.81 -47.06 165.66
C ILE A 324 93.91 -46.83 167.19
N THR A 325 92.79 -46.49 167.85
CA THR A 325 92.64 -46.59 169.32
C THR A 325 91.16 -46.53 169.78
N ARG A 326 90.66 -47.65 170.35
CA ARG A 326 89.39 -47.81 171.12
C ARG A 326 88.07 -47.35 170.40
N LYS A 327 87.18 -48.19 169.85
CA LYS A 327 86.56 -49.49 170.25
C LYS A 327 85.41 -49.40 171.28
N LYS A 328 84.13 -49.39 170.80
CA LYS A 328 83.04 -50.31 171.22
C LYS A 328 81.67 -50.00 170.57
N PHE A 329 80.98 -51.05 170.07
CA PHE A 329 79.52 -51.23 169.90
C PHE A 329 78.83 -50.34 168.82
N TYR A 330 77.84 -50.79 168.01
CA TYR A 330 77.15 -52.10 167.91
C TYR A 330 76.58 -52.37 166.48
N THR A 331 76.71 -53.61 165.98
CA THR A 331 75.80 -54.41 165.11
C THR A 331 75.04 -53.86 163.85
N ILE A 332 75.03 -54.71 162.79
CA ILE A 332 73.87 -55.05 161.89
C ILE A 332 73.38 -53.97 160.89
N SER A 333 72.95 -54.24 159.63
CA SER A 333 73.03 -55.39 158.69
C SER A 333 72.47 -55.02 157.30
N ASN A 334 72.73 -55.82 156.25
CA ASN A 334 71.91 -55.99 155.01
C ASN A 334 71.80 -54.77 154.05
N GLN A 335 71.77 -54.84 152.71
CA GLN A 335 71.35 -55.80 151.65
C GLN A 335 70.04 -55.31 150.97
N SER A 336 70.06 -55.13 149.64
CA SER A 336 68.88 -54.94 148.74
C SER A 336 68.05 -53.65 148.99
N GLU A 337 67.19 -53.10 148.11
CA GLU A 337 66.87 -53.35 146.68
C GLU A 337 66.06 -52.16 146.09
N PHE A 338 65.60 -52.30 144.82
CA PHE A 338 64.31 -51.80 144.28
C PHE A 338 64.06 -50.31 143.91
N ASN A 339 63.91 -50.12 142.58
CA ASN A 339 62.70 -49.66 141.86
C ASN A 339 62.28 -48.18 141.67
N ASN A 340 61.72 -47.97 140.46
CA ASN A 340 60.69 -46.99 140.03
C ASN A 340 61.08 -45.48 140.07
N SER A 341 60.66 -44.58 139.17
CA SER A 341 59.95 -44.67 137.86
C SER A 341 60.33 -43.39 137.03
N THR A 342 59.65 -42.81 136.01
CA THR A 342 58.26 -42.85 135.50
C THR A 342 58.15 -42.31 134.05
N TYR A 343 57.02 -42.60 133.40
CA TYR A 343 56.32 -41.95 132.26
C TYR A 343 56.55 -40.42 132.11
N THR A 344 56.45 -39.74 130.95
CA THR A 344 55.71 -39.92 129.66
C THR A 344 56.60 -39.46 128.44
N ASN A 345 56.23 -39.27 127.15
CA ASN A 345 54.96 -39.32 126.38
C ASN A 345 55.16 -39.59 124.85
N TYR A 346 54.08 -39.43 124.07
CA TYR A 346 53.85 -39.45 122.60
C TYR A 346 54.21 -38.11 121.86
N GLU A 347 54.15 -37.92 120.52
CA GLU A 347 53.49 -38.68 119.42
C GLU A 347 54.19 -38.51 118.02
N ALA A 348 53.48 -38.90 116.94
CA ALA A 348 53.88 -39.08 115.51
C ALA A 348 53.95 -37.75 114.68
N GLU A 349 54.05 -37.68 113.33
CA GLU A 349 53.68 -38.59 112.22
C GLU A 349 54.41 -38.31 110.87
N LEU A 350 54.08 -39.06 109.80
CA LEU A 350 54.71 -39.10 108.46
C LEU A 350 53.74 -38.72 107.31
N ASN A 351 54.24 -38.04 106.25
CA ASN A 351 53.80 -38.07 104.82
C ASN A 351 54.65 -37.04 104.00
N TYR A 352 55.14 -37.18 102.75
CA TYR A 352 55.17 -38.22 101.70
C TYR A 352 54.03 -38.29 100.64
N ILE A 353 54.27 -37.78 99.41
CA ILE A 353 53.87 -38.32 98.06
C ILE A 353 54.29 -37.36 96.90
N ASN A 354 54.42 -37.87 95.66
CA ASN A 354 54.85 -37.16 94.44
C ASN A 354 53.70 -36.90 93.42
N GLY A 355 53.94 -36.00 92.46
CA GLY A 355 53.31 -35.85 91.12
C GLY A 355 54.16 -34.86 90.30
N TYR A 356 54.52 -35.02 89.01
CA TYR A 356 53.86 -35.68 87.86
C TYR A 356 52.45 -35.16 87.57
#